data_AF-A0A451A406-F1
#
_entry.id   AF-A0A451A406-F1
#
_cell.length_a   1.000
_cell.length_b   1.000
_cell.length_c   1.000
_cell.angle_alpha   90.00
_cell.angle_beta   90.00
_cell.angle_gamma   90.00
#
_symmetry.space_group_name_H-M   'P 1'
#
loop_
_entity.id
_entity.type
_entity.pdbx_description
1 polymer ?
#
loop_
_entity_poly.entity_id
_entity_poly.type
_entity_poly.pdbx_seq_one_letter_code
_entity_poly.pdbx_strand_id
1 'polypeptide(L)'
;MIQKPLSELIEPGEGFTTEFKRAGTTSLGREIRAFANATGGVIPIGVTDGGDVVGVKDHNELKSVAQSVARSADPPIAIEVESLGDVLKVTIPAQHGKPYSFKGKFFMREGASSQQMSRDEIRAFLFSEGLIHFDETPCSP
;
A
#
# COMPACT_ATOMS: atom_id res chain seq x y z
N MET A 1 -15.61 -2.95 17.88
CA MET A 1 -14.26 -2.75 17.31
C MET A 1 -13.62 -1.60 18.06
N ILE A 2 -12.49 -1.83 18.74
CA ILE A 2 -11.77 -0.80 19.50
C ILE A 2 -11.02 0.04 18.46
N GLN A 3 -11.46 1.28 18.24
CA GLN A 3 -10.69 2.23 17.42
C GLN A 3 -9.38 2.50 18.15
N LYS A 4 -8.26 2.11 17.57
CA LYS A 4 -6.95 2.46 18.12
C LYS A 4 -6.79 3.98 18.09
N PRO A 5 -6.37 4.60 19.20
CA PRO A 5 -6.11 6.03 19.25
C PRO A 5 -4.97 6.39 18.30
N LEU A 6 -5.02 7.62 17.75
CA LEU A 6 -4.05 8.11 16.77
C LEU A 6 -2.60 8.07 17.31
N SER A 7 -2.41 8.27 18.62
CA SER A 7 -1.10 8.20 19.28
C SER A 7 -0.43 6.84 19.12
N GLU A 8 -1.17 5.74 19.28
CA GLU A 8 -0.64 4.37 19.13
C GLU A 8 -0.21 4.04 17.69
N LEU A 9 -0.70 4.79 16.69
CA LEU A 9 -0.31 4.65 15.29
C LEU A 9 0.97 5.45 14.97
N ILE A 10 1.20 6.56 15.66
CA ILE A 10 2.30 7.48 15.39
C ILE A 10 3.54 7.15 16.23
N GLU A 11 3.37 6.76 17.49
CA GLU A 11 4.47 6.46 18.43
C GLU A 11 5.51 5.46 17.89
N PRO A 12 5.12 4.35 17.21
CA PRO A 12 6.10 3.41 16.67
C PRO A 12 6.92 3.97 15.49
N GLY A 13 6.49 5.08 14.89
CA GLY A 13 7.09 5.65 13.70
C GLY A 13 6.81 4.89 12.40
N GLU A 14 7.51 5.26 11.33
CA GLU A 14 7.46 4.56 10.04
C GLU A 14 8.23 3.24 10.09
N GLY A 15 7.75 2.24 9.34
CA GLY A 15 8.36 0.93 9.34
C GLY A 15 7.73 -0.03 8.34
N PHE A 16 7.84 -1.33 8.62
CA PHE A 16 7.36 -2.40 7.73
C PHE A 16 5.86 -2.35 7.45
N THR A 17 5.06 -1.86 8.39
CA THR A 17 3.60 -1.84 8.29
C THR A 17 3.00 -0.45 8.39
N THR A 18 3.82 0.60 8.50
CA THR A 18 3.37 1.97 8.72
C THR A 18 4.16 2.94 7.83
N GLU A 19 3.45 3.83 7.15
CA GLU A 19 4.04 4.90 6.32
C GLU A 19 3.28 6.21 6.56
N PHE A 20 3.97 7.29 6.94
CA PHE A 20 3.35 8.59 7.12
C PHE A 20 3.34 9.36 5.80
N LYS A 21 2.25 10.09 5.56
CA LYS A 21 2.14 10.96 4.39
C LYS A 21 1.52 12.28 4.76
N ARG A 22 2.06 13.37 4.19
CA ARG A 22 1.36 14.65 4.15
C ARG A 22 0.22 14.60 3.13
N ALA A 23 -0.84 15.36 3.39
CA ALA A 23 -1.93 15.53 2.43
C ALA A 23 -1.40 16.08 1.09
N GLY A 24 -1.93 15.57 -0.03
CA GLY A 24 -1.52 16.00 -1.38
C GLY A 24 -0.26 15.32 -1.94
N THR A 25 0.33 14.36 -1.22
CA THR A 25 1.49 13.60 -1.74
C THR A 25 1.07 12.65 -2.87
N THR A 26 1.78 12.68 -3.99
CA THR A 26 1.47 11.89 -5.19
C THR A 26 1.88 10.41 -5.11
N SER A 27 2.66 10.03 -4.09
CA SER A 27 3.20 8.67 -3.95
C SER A 27 2.25 7.66 -3.30
N LEU A 28 1.03 8.06 -2.90
CA LEU A 28 0.08 7.19 -2.20
C LEU A 28 -0.16 5.85 -2.92
N GLY A 29 -0.27 5.87 -4.24
CA GLY A 29 -0.48 4.65 -5.02
C GLY A 29 0.71 3.69 -5.02
N ARG A 30 1.94 4.20 -4.90
CA ARG A 30 3.12 3.36 -4.72
C ARG A 30 3.04 2.63 -3.38
N GLU A 31 2.74 3.36 -2.32
CA GLU A 31 2.68 2.80 -0.96
C GLU A 31 1.58 1.75 -0.82
N ILE A 32 0.36 2.05 -1.30
CA ILE A 32 -0.77 1.10 -1.27
C ILE A 32 -0.39 -0.23 -1.96
N ARG A 33 0.27 -0.17 -3.12
CA ARG A 33 0.68 -1.36 -3.88
C ARG A 33 1.80 -2.13 -3.19
N ALA A 34 2.79 -1.42 -2.65
CA ALA A 34 3.88 -2.03 -1.90
C ALA A 34 3.35 -2.78 -0.67
N PHE A 35 2.43 -2.18 0.09
CA PHE A 35 1.78 -2.84 1.22
C PHE A 35 0.92 -4.03 0.79
N ALA A 36 0.17 -3.92 -0.30
CA ALA A 36 -0.66 -5.01 -0.81
C ALA A 36 0.17 -6.23 -1.27
N ASN A 37 1.36 -6.00 -1.84
CA ASN A 37 2.29 -7.08 -2.21
C ASN A 37 3.05 -7.65 -0.99
N ALA A 38 3.20 -6.87 0.08
CA ALA A 38 3.77 -7.31 1.34
C ALA A 38 2.69 -7.91 2.27
N THR A 39 2.78 -7.67 3.57
CA THR A 39 1.85 -8.21 4.59
C THR A 39 0.65 -7.31 4.87
N GLY A 40 0.42 -6.27 4.06
CA GLY A 40 -0.48 -5.17 4.40
C GLY A 40 0.19 -4.10 5.26
N GLY A 41 -0.59 -3.10 5.67
CA GLY A 41 -0.09 -1.98 6.46
C GLY A 41 -1.11 -0.85 6.62
N VAL A 42 -0.66 0.25 7.21
CA VAL A 42 -1.44 1.45 7.49
C VAL A 42 -0.70 2.69 7.01
N ILE A 43 -1.43 3.60 6.39
CA ILE A 43 -0.93 4.89 5.91
C ILE A 43 -1.76 6.01 6.56
N PRO A 44 -1.29 6.58 7.67
CA PRO A 44 -1.84 7.81 8.21
C PRO A 44 -1.48 9.00 7.30
N ILE A 45 -2.50 9.64 6.73
CA ILE A 45 -2.36 10.82 5.88
C ILE A 45 -2.75 12.07 6.66
N GLY A 46 -1.91 13.09 6.62
CA GLY A 46 -1.98 14.26 7.50
C GLY A 46 -0.94 14.22 8.62
N VAL A 47 0.10 13.39 8.48
CA VAL A 47 1.21 13.25 9.44
C VAL A 47 2.53 13.50 8.70
N THR A 48 3.48 14.21 9.32
CA THR A 48 4.84 14.37 8.80
C THR A 48 5.67 13.12 9.03
N ASP A 49 6.78 12.98 8.32
CA ASP A 49 7.74 11.88 8.53
C ASP A 49 8.31 11.88 9.97
N GLY A 50 8.26 13.04 10.67
CA GLY A 50 8.65 13.17 12.08
C GLY A 50 7.54 12.81 13.09
N GLY A 51 6.35 12.45 12.61
CA GLY A 51 5.19 12.12 13.45
C GLY A 51 4.30 13.30 13.83
N ASP A 52 4.58 14.51 13.33
CA ASP A 52 3.73 15.67 13.63
C ASP A 52 2.43 15.63 12.83
N VAL A 53 1.30 15.88 13.50
CA VAL A 53 -0.01 15.96 12.84
C VAL A 53 -0.17 17.32 12.17
N VAL A 54 -0.21 17.34 10.84
CA VAL A 54 -0.47 18.53 10.02
C VAL A 54 -1.93 18.62 9.55
N GLY A 55 -2.64 17.49 9.58
CA GLY A 55 -4.05 17.39 9.22
C GLY A 55 -4.35 17.32 7.73
N VAL A 56 -5.61 17.02 7.41
CA VAL A 56 -6.18 16.92 6.06
C VAL A 56 -7.33 17.91 5.94
N LYS A 57 -7.29 18.79 4.94
CA LYS A 57 -8.33 19.80 4.69
C LYS A 57 -9.66 19.19 4.24
N ASP A 58 -9.61 18.26 3.28
CA ASP A 58 -10.79 17.57 2.76
C ASP A 58 -10.59 16.05 2.84
N HIS A 59 -11.21 15.45 3.85
CA HIS A 59 -11.15 14.00 4.07
C HIS A 59 -11.93 13.22 3.01
N ASN A 60 -13.00 13.80 2.45
CA ASN A 60 -13.85 13.12 1.49
C ASN A 60 -13.17 13.04 0.13
N GLU A 61 -12.55 14.13 -0.31
CA GLU A 61 -11.73 14.16 -1.52
C GLU A 61 -10.61 13.12 -1.41
N LEU A 62 -9.85 13.16 -0.31
CA LEU A 62 -8.72 12.25 -0.13
C LEU A 62 -9.14 10.78 -0.04
N LYS A 63 -10.28 10.49 0.61
CA LYS A 63 -10.88 9.14 0.63
C LYS A 63 -11.24 8.67 -0.77
N SER A 64 -11.84 9.54 -1.59
CA SER A 64 -12.15 9.24 -2.98
C SER A 64 -10.89 8.95 -3.80
N VAL A 65 -9.84 9.77 -3.62
CA VAL A 65 -8.53 9.56 -4.27
C VAL A 65 -7.92 8.23 -3.86
N ALA A 66 -7.86 7.90 -2.56
CA ALA A 66 -7.31 6.64 -2.08
C ALA A 66 -8.06 5.44 -2.67
N GLN A 67 -9.39 5.48 -2.69
CA GLN A 67 -10.22 4.42 -3.28
C GLN A 67 -10.02 4.29 -4.79
N SER A 68 -9.94 5.42 -5.51
CA SER A 68 -9.68 5.43 -6.96
C SER A 68 -8.32 4.81 -7.28
N VAL A 69 -7.28 5.19 -6.52
CA VAL A 69 -5.93 4.66 -6.66
C VAL A 69 -5.89 3.15 -6.41
N ALA A 70 -6.54 2.66 -5.36
CA ALA A 70 -6.61 1.24 -5.05
C ALA A 70 -7.38 0.44 -6.12
N ARG A 71 -8.49 0.98 -6.64
CA ARG A 71 -9.26 0.38 -7.74
C ARG A 71 -8.53 0.37 -9.08
N SER A 72 -7.60 1.31 -9.30
CA SER A 72 -6.82 1.38 -10.52
C SER A 72 -5.74 0.30 -10.63
N ALA A 73 -5.42 -0.37 -9.53
CA ALA A 73 -4.47 -1.48 -9.52
C ALA A 73 -5.06 -2.72 -10.22
N ASP A 74 -4.17 -3.59 -10.67
CA ASP A 74 -4.52 -4.86 -11.30
C ASP A 74 -3.84 -6.02 -10.54
N PRO A 75 -4.61 -6.88 -9.83
CA PRO A 75 -6.05 -6.74 -9.60
C PRO A 75 -6.40 -5.55 -8.66
N PRO A 76 -7.67 -5.15 -8.53
CA PRO A 76 -8.07 -4.10 -7.61
C PRO A 76 -7.69 -4.42 -6.15
N ILE A 77 -7.13 -3.44 -5.45
CA ILE A 77 -6.68 -3.59 -4.06
C ILE A 77 -7.83 -3.23 -3.11
N ALA A 78 -8.12 -4.11 -2.13
CA ALA A 78 -9.02 -3.76 -1.05
C ALA A 78 -8.33 -2.81 -0.05
N ILE A 79 -9.01 -1.72 0.33
CA ILE A 79 -8.55 -0.78 1.36
C ILE A 79 -9.71 -0.38 2.28
N GLU A 80 -9.38 -0.06 3.52
CA GLU A 80 -10.30 0.53 4.51
C GLU A 80 -9.84 1.96 4.79
N VAL A 81 -10.77 2.91 4.79
CA VAL A 81 -10.44 4.34 4.93
C VAL A 81 -11.31 4.95 6.03
N GLU A 82 -10.65 5.42 7.08
CA GLU A 82 -11.26 5.96 8.30
C GLU A 82 -10.70 7.35 8.62
N SER A 83 -11.57 8.28 9.02
CA SER A 83 -11.13 9.58 9.54
C SER A 83 -10.90 9.50 11.04
N LEU A 84 -9.71 9.89 11.49
CA LEU A 84 -9.31 9.95 12.89
C LEU A 84 -8.95 11.41 13.23
N GLY A 85 -9.96 12.21 13.58
CA GLY A 85 -9.80 13.65 13.79
C GLY A 85 -9.37 14.33 12.50
N ASP A 86 -8.20 14.96 12.51
CA ASP A 86 -7.62 15.66 11.36
C ASP A 86 -6.82 14.74 10.42
N VAL A 87 -6.64 13.47 10.76
CA VAL A 87 -5.84 12.49 9.99
C VAL A 87 -6.75 11.50 9.29
N LEU A 88 -6.42 11.14 8.05
CA LEU A 88 -7.09 10.06 7.33
C LEU A 88 -6.24 8.79 7.41
N LYS A 89 -6.75 7.75 8.05
CA LYS A 89 -6.11 6.43 8.13
C LYS A 89 -6.55 5.57 6.96
N VAL A 90 -5.60 5.17 6.11
CA VAL A 90 -5.80 4.19 5.05
C VAL A 90 -5.18 2.87 5.49
N THR A 91 -5.99 1.83 5.66
CA THR A 91 -5.55 0.49 6.03
C THR A 91 -5.60 -0.41 4.80
N ILE A 92 -4.50 -1.11 4.54
CA ILE A 92 -4.35 -2.10 3.49
C ILE A 92 -4.27 -3.47 4.20
N PRO A 93 -5.35 -4.26 4.23
CA PRO A 93 -5.30 -5.58 4.84
C PRO A 93 -4.40 -6.53 4.05
N ALA A 94 -3.91 -7.57 4.73
CA ALA A 94 -3.29 -8.70 4.06
C ALA A 94 -4.30 -9.38 3.13
N GLN A 95 -3.89 -9.67 1.90
CA GLN A 95 -4.76 -10.19 0.85
C GLN A 95 -4.00 -11.12 -0.10
N HIS A 96 -4.73 -12.03 -0.74
CA HIS A 96 -4.17 -13.16 -1.50
C HIS A 96 -4.16 -12.94 -3.02
N GLY A 97 -4.56 -11.76 -3.52
CA GLY A 97 -4.59 -11.45 -4.96
C GLY A 97 -3.26 -10.98 -5.53
N LYS A 98 -2.13 -11.39 -4.94
CA LYS A 98 -0.80 -10.98 -5.37
C LYS A 98 -0.43 -11.69 -6.68
N PRO A 99 0.39 -11.06 -7.55
CA PRO A 99 0.97 -9.74 -7.40
C PRO A 99 0.02 -8.62 -7.86
N TYR A 100 0.01 -7.51 -7.12
CA TYR A 100 -0.69 -6.28 -7.45
C TYR A 100 0.20 -5.35 -8.26
N SER A 101 -0.32 -4.82 -9.36
CA SER A 101 0.43 -3.97 -10.29
C SER A 101 -0.33 -2.72 -10.70
N PHE A 102 0.36 -1.78 -11.35
CA PHE A 102 -0.27 -0.69 -12.07
C PHE A 102 0.58 -0.27 -13.26
N LYS A 103 -0.03 -0.27 -14.46
CA LYS A 103 0.67 0.03 -15.72
C LYS A 103 1.95 -0.81 -15.87
N GLY A 104 1.89 -2.10 -15.49
CA GLY A 104 3.02 -3.04 -15.55
C GLY A 104 4.12 -2.82 -14.52
N LYS A 105 3.95 -1.92 -13.54
CA LYS A 105 4.91 -1.71 -12.46
C LYS A 105 4.46 -2.40 -11.18
N PHE A 106 5.38 -3.16 -10.59
CA PHE A 106 5.21 -3.86 -9.32
C PHE A 106 6.05 -3.16 -8.25
N PHE A 107 5.51 -3.07 -7.04
CA PHE A 107 6.20 -2.45 -5.91
C PHE A 107 6.19 -3.41 -4.72
N MET A 108 7.29 -3.46 -3.98
CA MET A 108 7.44 -4.25 -2.75
C MET A 108 7.79 -3.35 -1.59
N ARG A 109 7.29 -3.71 -0.40
CA ARG A 109 7.72 -3.08 0.85
C ARG A 109 8.95 -3.80 1.40
N GLU A 110 10.04 -3.07 1.58
CA GLU A 110 11.27 -3.53 2.20
C GLU A 110 11.67 -2.58 3.33
N GLY A 111 11.52 -3.04 4.57
CA GLY A 111 11.70 -2.15 5.73
C GLY A 111 10.67 -1.02 5.71
N ALA A 112 11.17 0.21 5.86
CA ALA A 112 10.37 1.43 5.77
C ALA A 112 10.28 1.98 4.33
N SER A 113 10.74 1.25 3.32
CA SER A 113 10.82 1.74 1.94
C SER A 113 9.93 0.94 0.98
N SER A 114 9.36 1.64 0.01
CA SER A 114 8.57 1.05 -1.07
C SER A 114 9.35 1.11 -2.38
N GLN A 115 9.88 -0.04 -2.81
CA GLN A 115 10.76 -0.15 -3.97
C GLN A 115 10.04 -0.75 -5.17
N GLN A 116 10.40 -0.30 -6.38
CA GLN A 116 9.89 -0.91 -7.60
C GLN A 116 10.66 -2.20 -7.85
N MET A 117 9.95 -3.32 -8.01
CA MET A 117 10.59 -4.59 -8.30
C MET A 117 11.25 -4.56 -9.68
N SER A 118 12.47 -5.07 -9.74
CA SER A 118 13.20 -5.42 -10.95
C SER A 118 12.57 -6.65 -11.63
N ARG A 119 12.98 -6.92 -12.87
CA ARG A 119 12.50 -8.08 -13.63
C ARG A 119 12.75 -9.40 -12.90
N ASP A 120 13.91 -9.56 -12.29
CA ASP A 120 14.28 -10.82 -11.64
C ASP A 120 13.56 -10.99 -10.29
N GLU A 121 13.31 -9.89 -9.57
CA GLU A 121 12.43 -9.89 -8.38
C GLU A 121 10.97 -10.20 -8.74
N ILE A 122 10.44 -9.65 -9.84
CA ILE A 122 9.10 -9.98 -10.32
C ILE A 122 9.00 -11.48 -10.62
N ARG A 123 9.99 -12.05 -11.30
CA ARG A 123 10.02 -13.50 -11.60
C ARG A 123 10.05 -14.32 -10.31
N ALA A 124 10.91 -13.97 -9.36
CA ALA A 124 11.01 -14.65 -8.08
C ALA A 124 9.69 -14.55 -7.28
N PHE A 125 9.06 -13.37 -7.30
CA PHE A 125 7.80 -13.13 -6.60
C PHE A 125 6.65 -13.95 -7.19
N LEU A 126 6.47 -13.93 -8.51
CA LEU A 126 5.49 -14.76 -9.21
C LEU A 126 5.68 -16.26 -8.93
N PHE A 127 6.94 -16.72 -8.86
CA PHE A 127 7.24 -18.10 -8.50
C PHE A 127 6.87 -18.40 -7.04
N SER A 128 7.18 -17.49 -6.11
CA SER A 128 6.86 -17.66 -4.69
C SER A 128 5.34 -17.65 -4.42
N GLU A 129 4.57 -16.92 -5.22
CA GLU A 129 3.11 -16.91 -5.18
C GLU A 129 2.49 -18.12 -5.92
N GLY A 130 3.32 -19.00 -6.51
CA GLY A 130 2.87 -20.23 -7.18
C GLY A 130 2.21 -20.01 -8.55
N LEU A 131 2.39 -18.85 -9.16
CA LEU A 131 1.76 -18.46 -10.43
C LEU A 131 2.55 -18.88 -11.67
N ILE A 132 3.80 -19.31 -11.50
CA ILE A 132 4.64 -19.84 -12.56
C ILE A 132 5.11 -21.23 -12.14
N HIS A 133 4.75 -22.24 -12.93
CA HIS A 133 5.28 -23.59 -12.81
C HIS A 133 6.41 -23.79 -13.82
N PHE A 134 7.47 -24.49 -13.40
CA PHE A 134 8.68 -24.69 -14.21
C PHE A 134 8.42 -25.48 -15.51
N ASP A 135 7.33 -26.26 -15.56
CA ASP A 135 7.07 -27.24 -16.63
C ASP A 135 6.09 -26.78 -17.71
N GLU A 136 5.51 -25.58 -17.63
CA GLU A 136 4.68 -25.05 -18.72
C GLU A 136 5.53 -24.25 -19.71
N THR A 137 6.25 -24.96 -20.57
CA THR A 137 6.77 -24.35 -21.80
C THR A 137 5.58 -24.23 -22.76
N PRO A 138 5.26 -23.03 -23.30
CA PRO A 138 4.26 -22.92 -24.35
C PRO A 138 4.72 -23.80 -25.51
N CYS A 139 3.99 -24.89 -25.77
CA CYS A 139 4.21 -25.64 -27.00
C CYS A 139 3.82 -24.69 -28.13
N SER A 140 4.81 -24.24 -28.89
CA SER A 140 4.54 -23.43 -30.07
C SER A 140 3.70 -24.28 -31.04
N PRO A 141 2.64 -23.73 -31.66
CA PRO A 141 1.89 -24.44 -32.69
C PRO A 141 2.74 -24.74 -33.92
#